data_AF-A0A963V329-F1
#
_entry.id   AF-A0A963V329-F1
#
_cell.length_a   1.000
_cell.length_b   1.000
_cell.length_c   1.000
_cell.angle_alpha   90.00
_cell.angle_beta   90.00
_cell.angle_gamma   90.00
#
_symmetry.space_group_name_H-M   'P 1'
#
loop_
_entity.id
_entity.type
_entity.pdbx_description
1 polymer ?
#
loop_
_entity_poly.entity_id
_entity_poly.type
_entity_poly.pdbx_seq_one_letter_code
_entity_poly.pdbx_strand_id
1 'polypeptide(L)'
;DKICGIQRNGKRYRGNLVPTLMQKYGVEVGSPENGFEFDQIKSFRRFLLFARDTIRWRRPMEPDIHWSAMSGHISTFIVNGGHYDNIFFTETFNDGMQSVLNAVKTPKKVNLKKIPKFNESEGHGPKRAHPVEDYFDDLSMHLVYEMYSKDFRLFRYDFENPANKMPIGEIDLDEVHAKLGQ
;
A
#
# COMPACT_ATOMS: atom_id res chain seq x y z
N ASP A 1 5.14 -7.14 -4.48
CA ASP A 1 5.47 -6.43 -5.75
C ASP A 1 6.64 -5.47 -5.67
N LYS A 2 6.60 -4.36 -4.91
CA LYS A 2 7.65 -3.31 -4.99
C LYS A 2 9.07 -3.83 -4.72
N ILE A 3 9.26 -4.64 -3.69
CA ILE A 3 10.57 -5.24 -3.35
C ILE A 3 10.95 -6.37 -4.34
N CYS A 4 9.96 -7.17 -4.75
CA CYS A 4 10.19 -8.37 -5.56
C CYS A 4 10.25 -8.11 -7.08
N GLY A 5 9.78 -6.95 -7.56
CA GLY A 5 9.79 -6.58 -8.96
C GLY A 5 11.07 -5.85 -9.38
N ILE A 6 11.37 -5.92 -10.67
CA ILE A 6 12.41 -5.15 -11.33
C ILE A 6 11.81 -3.86 -11.89
N GLN A 7 12.42 -2.72 -11.58
CA GLN A 7 12.00 -1.42 -12.09
C GLN A 7 12.55 -1.20 -13.51
N ARG A 8 12.08 -0.16 -14.21
CA ARG A 8 12.56 0.22 -15.55
C ARG A 8 14.07 0.40 -15.65
N ASN A 9 14.73 0.79 -14.55
CA ASN A 9 16.18 0.96 -14.48
C ASN A 9 16.95 -0.37 -14.36
N GLY A 10 16.26 -1.52 -14.45
CA GLY A 10 16.84 -2.85 -14.32
C GLY A 10 17.16 -3.27 -12.88
N LYS A 11 16.77 -2.48 -11.87
CA LYS A 11 17.08 -2.73 -10.46
C LYS A 11 15.81 -2.94 -9.64
N ARG A 12 15.94 -3.63 -8.50
CA ARG A 12 14.89 -3.75 -7.49
C ARG A 12 14.70 -2.42 -6.76
N TYR A 13 13.46 -2.13 -6.37
CA TYR A 13 13.20 -1.02 -5.45
C TYR A 13 13.93 -1.26 -4.13
N ARG A 14 14.69 -0.27 -3.66
CA ARG A 14 15.59 -0.41 -2.50
C ARG A 14 16.44 -1.68 -2.58
N GLY A 15 17.03 -1.98 -3.73
CA GLY A 15 17.81 -3.20 -3.94
C GLY A 15 18.95 -3.41 -2.93
N ASN A 16 19.48 -2.34 -2.33
CA ASN A 16 20.46 -2.41 -1.25
C ASN A 16 19.91 -2.97 0.08
N LEU A 17 18.59 -2.93 0.27
CA LEU A 17 17.90 -3.47 1.45
C LEU A 17 17.65 -4.98 1.33
N VAL A 18 17.57 -5.51 0.09
CA VAL A 18 17.22 -6.91 -0.18
C VAL A 18 18.13 -7.90 0.59
N PRO A 19 19.46 -7.74 0.62
CA PRO A 19 20.31 -8.62 1.44
C PRO A 19 19.97 -8.59 2.93
N THR A 20 19.63 -7.42 3.48
CA THR A 20 19.23 -7.28 4.89
C THR A 20 17.89 -7.97 5.17
N LEU A 21 16.91 -7.81 4.27
CA LEU A 21 15.62 -8.49 4.35
C LEU A 21 15.79 -10.02 4.33
N MET A 22 16.61 -10.53 3.42
CA MET A 22 16.93 -11.96 3.33
C MET A 22 17.62 -12.45 4.60
N GLN A 23 18.67 -11.76 5.06
CA GLN A 23 19.48 -12.20 6.19
C GLN A 23 18.76 -12.11 7.54
N LYS A 24 18.07 -11.00 7.82
CA LYS A 24 17.47 -10.74 9.14
C LYS A 24 16.04 -11.26 9.27
N TYR A 25 15.27 -11.17 8.18
CA TYR A 25 13.85 -11.51 8.19
C TYR A 25 13.54 -12.79 7.44
N GLY A 26 14.46 -13.32 6.62
CA GLY A 26 14.21 -14.54 5.84
C GLY A 26 13.26 -14.31 4.66
N VAL A 27 13.18 -13.08 4.15
CA VAL A 27 12.37 -12.74 2.96
C VAL A 27 13.05 -13.27 1.72
N GLU A 28 12.30 -13.90 0.82
CA GLU A 28 12.77 -14.36 -0.50
C GLU A 28 12.08 -13.55 -1.61
N VAL A 29 12.80 -13.18 -2.67
CA VAL A 29 12.29 -12.26 -3.71
C VAL A 29 12.35 -12.85 -5.13
N GLY A 30 12.80 -14.10 -5.25
CA GLY A 30 13.09 -14.78 -6.53
C GLY A 30 14.18 -14.07 -7.34
N SER A 31 14.38 -14.52 -8.57
CA SER A 31 15.26 -13.82 -9.52
C SER A 31 14.72 -13.93 -10.97
N PRO A 32 15.03 -12.97 -11.87
CA PRO A 32 14.64 -13.10 -13.27
C PRO A 32 15.14 -14.40 -13.93
N GLU A 33 16.31 -14.88 -13.51
CA GLU A 33 16.98 -16.06 -14.07
C GLU A 33 16.24 -17.36 -13.76
N ASN A 34 15.50 -17.42 -12.65
CA ASN A 34 14.69 -18.58 -12.27
C ASN A 34 13.18 -18.33 -12.41
N GLY A 35 12.77 -17.30 -13.17
CA GLY A 35 11.35 -16.98 -13.34
C GLY A 35 10.66 -16.42 -12.09
N PHE A 36 11.43 -15.88 -11.14
CA PHE A 36 10.97 -15.41 -9.82
C PHE A 36 10.31 -16.49 -8.97
N GLU A 37 10.82 -17.72 -9.02
CA GLU A 37 10.35 -18.81 -8.18
C GLU A 37 10.86 -18.67 -6.73
N PHE A 38 9.92 -18.68 -5.77
CA PHE A 38 10.10 -18.75 -4.32
C PHE A 38 8.75 -18.98 -3.62
N ASP A 39 8.77 -19.32 -2.33
CA ASP A 39 7.55 -19.42 -1.51
C ASP A 39 7.00 -18.02 -1.18
N GLN A 40 5.99 -17.60 -1.95
CA GLN A 40 5.43 -16.25 -1.84
C GLN A 40 4.70 -16.02 -0.51
N ILE A 41 4.00 -17.03 0.01
CA ILE A 41 3.26 -16.93 1.26
C ILE A 41 4.26 -16.76 2.40
N LYS A 42 5.23 -17.66 2.52
CA LYS A 42 6.26 -17.57 3.56
C LYS A 42 7.02 -16.26 3.48
N SER A 43 7.43 -15.84 2.29
CA SER A 43 8.17 -14.58 2.10
C SER A 43 7.34 -13.35 2.49
N PHE A 44 6.05 -13.30 2.12
CA PHE A 44 5.15 -12.23 2.52
C PHE A 44 5.01 -12.13 4.04
N ARG A 45 4.80 -13.26 4.73
CA ARG A 45 4.67 -13.28 6.20
C ARG A 45 5.96 -12.82 6.88
N ARG A 46 7.12 -13.18 6.34
CA ARG A 46 8.43 -12.64 6.78
C ARG A 46 8.55 -11.14 6.53
N PHE A 47 8.05 -10.66 5.39
CA PHE A 47 8.05 -9.25 5.07
C PHE A 47 7.17 -8.44 6.04
N LEU A 48 6.03 -8.98 6.51
CA LEU A 48 5.19 -8.31 7.51
C LEU A 48 5.94 -8.04 8.82
N LEU A 49 6.83 -8.92 9.25
CA LEU A 49 7.69 -8.68 10.42
C LEU A 49 8.61 -7.48 10.19
N PHE A 50 9.24 -7.40 9.01
CA PHE A 50 10.05 -6.25 8.63
C PHE A 50 9.22 -4.97 8.57
N ALA A 51 8.06 -5.00 7.92
CA ALA A 51 7.19 -3.84 7.81
C ALA A 51 6.78 -3.34 9.21
N ARG A 52 6.31 -4.24 10.08
CA ARG A 52 5.98 -3.92 11.47
C ARG A 52 7.16 -3.27 12.17
N ASP A 53 8.35 -3.86 12.07
CA ASP A 53 9.52 -3.33 12.78
C ASP A 53 9.89 -1.92 12.32
N THR A 54 9.77 -1.64 11.01
CA THR A 54 10.02 -0.28 10.50
C THR A 54 8.96 0.71 10.94
N ILE A 55 7.68 0.31 10.99
CA ILE A 55 6.57 1.20 11.38
C ILE A 55 6.59 1.46 12.89
N ARG A 56 6.78 0.44 13.71
CA ARG A 56 6.68 0.51 15.18
C ARG A 56 7.96 1.02 15.82
N TRP A 57 9.11 0.58 15.32
CA TRP A 57 10.40 0.80 15.98
C TRP A 57 11.44 1.50 15.10
N ARG A 58 11.10 1.87 13.86
CA ARG A 58 12.02 2.54 12.91
C ARG A 58 13.33 1.75 12.74
N ARG A 59 13.23 0.43 12.77
CA ARG A 59 14.36 -0.51 12.63
C ARG A 59 14.05 -1.55 11.57
N PRO A 60 15.04 -1.98 10.77
CA PRO A 60 16.41 -1.47 10.69
C PRO A 60 16.51 -0.11 9.95
N MET A 61 15.38 0.48 9.55
CA MET A 61 15.30 1.76 8.87
C MET A 61 13.97 2.46 9.20
N GLU A 62 13.88 3.74 8.83
CA GLU A 62 12.62 4.48 8.82
C GLU A 62 11.58 3.79 7.92
N PRO A 63 10.28 3.88 8.25
CA PRO A 63 9.24 3.26 7.46
C PRO A 63 9.18 3.92 6.07
N ASP A 64 9.00 3.09 5.06
CA ASP A 64 8.89 3.55 3.69
C ASP A 64 7.45 3.89 3.34
N ILE A 65 7.25 4.87 2.45
CA ILE A 65 5.93 5.31 2.00
C ILE A 65 5.08 4.17 1.39
N HIS A 66 5.70 3.10 0.88
CA HIS A 66 4.97 1.99 0.26
C HIS A 66 4.30 1.03 1.25
N TRP A 67 4.68 1.08 2.53
CA TRP A 67 4.06 0.26 3.58
C TRP A 67 3.78 1.08 4.84
N SER A 68 3.95 2.39 4.81
CA SER A 68 3.48 3.25 5.89
C SER A 68 1.97 3.39 5.82
N ALA A 69 1.32 3.53 6.98
CA ALA A 69 -0.12 3.75 7.05
C ALA A 69 -0.52 5.07 6.37
N MET A 70 -1.59 5.04 5.59
CA MET A 70 -2.15 6.22 4.93
C MET A 70 -2.62 7.26 5.93
N SER A 71 -3.13 6.85 7.10
CA SER A 71 -3.48 7.79 8.17
C SER A 71 -2.29 8.65 8.62
N GLY A 72 -1.06 8.12 8.61
CA GLY A 72 0.14 8.91 8.94
C GLY A 72 0.46 9.96 7.87
N HIS A 73 0.37 9.58 6.59
CA HIS A 73 0.57 10.52 5.48
C HIS A 73 -0.48 11.63 5.45
N ILE A 74 -1.75 11.26 5.61
CA ILE A 74 -2.89 12.20 5.61
C ILE A 74 -2.83 13.11 6.84
N SER A 75 -2.53 12.56 8.01
CA SER A 75 -2.36 13.33 9.25
C SER A 75 -1.31 14.42 9.11
N THR A 76 -0.18 14.13 8.46
CA THR A 76 0.89 15.12 8.24
C THR A 76 0.36 16.37 7.52
N PHE A 77 -0.50 16.23 6.50
CA PHE A 77 -1.10 17.39 5.84
C PHE A 77 -2.06 18.16 6.76
N ILE A 78 -2.92 17.43 7.48
CA ILE A 78 -3.97 18.01 8.34
C ILE A 78 -3.35 18.80 9.51
N VAL A 79 -2.39 18.23 10.24
CA VAL A 79 -1.76 18.91 11.39
C VAL A 79 -0.97 20.15 10.98
N ASN A 80 -0.60 20.28 9.70
CA ASN A 80 0.05 21.46 9.14
C ASN A 80 -0.96 22.48 8.57
N GLY A 81 -2.23 22.39 8.96
CA GLY A 81 -3.29 23.33 8.57
C GLY A 81 -3.99 22.99 7.25
N GLY A 82 -3.69 21.82 6.67
CA GLY A 82 -4.37 21.33 5.48
C GLY A 82 -5.78 20.82 5.79
N HIS A 83 -6.66 20.92 4.79
CA HIS A 83 -8.00 20.34 4.83
C HIS A 83 -8.28 19.66 3.49
N TYR A 84 -8.67 18.39 3.52
CA TYR A 84 -9.04 17.64 2.33
C TYR A 84 -10.50 17.90 1.98
N ASP A 85 -10.75 18.52 0.82
CA ASP A 85 -12.12 18.64 0.29
C ASP A 85 -12.69 17.31 -0.20
N ASN A 86 -11.83 16.34 -0.52
CA ASN A 86 -12.22 15.07 -1.09
C ASN A 86 -11.15 13.98 -0.87
N ILE A 87 -11.58 12.79 -0.47
CA ILE A 87 -10.79 11.56 -0.42
C ILE A 87 -11.64 10.46 -1.06
N PHE A 88 -11.07 9.71 -2.00
CA PHE A 88 -11.77 8.66 -2.73
C PHE A 88 -10.92 7.41 -2.89
N PHE A 89 -11.59 6.28 -3.14
CA PHE A 89 -10.97 4.97 -3.25
C PHE A 89 -10.25 4.76 -4.58
N THR A 90 -9.13 4.03 -4.54
CA THR A 90 -8.39 3.69 -5.76
C THR A 90 -9.15 2.67 -6.62
N GLU A 91 -9.95 1.81 -5.99
CA GLU A 91 -10.83 0.84 -6.65
C GLU A 91 -11.83 1.53 -7.61
N THR A 92 -12.24 2.75 -7.28
CA THR A 92 -13.15 3.60 -8.07
C THR A 92 -12.46 4.87 -8.56
N PHE A 93 -11.14 4.78 -8.85
CA PHE A 93 -10.29 5.93 -9.18
C PHE A 93 -10.87 6.88 -10.22
N ASN A 94 -11.47 6.36 -11.31
CA ASN A 94 -12.00 7.21 -12.37
C ASN A 94 -13.16 8.09 -11.89
N ASP A 95 -14.06 7.55 -11.06
CA ASP A 95 -15.22 8.27 -10.56
C ASP A 95 -14.78 9.32 -9.53
N GLY A 96 -13.88 8.92 -8.62
CA GLY A 96 -13.28 9.84 -7.66
C GLY A 96 -12.48 10.96 -8.33
N MET A 97 -11.63 10.64 -9.31
CA MET A 97 -10.89 11.65 -10.07
C MET A 97 -11.82 12.57 -10.86
N GLN A 98 -12.94 12.06 -11.39
CA GLN A 98 -13.93 12.90 -12.06
C GLN A 98 -14.54 13.92 -11.10
N SER A 99 -14.80 13.55 -9.83
CA SER A 99 -15.30 14.49 -8.83
C SER A 99 -14.29 15.62 -8.53
N VAL A 100 -12.98 15.32 -8.49
CA VAL A 100 -11.92 16.33 -8.39
C VAL A 100 -11.92 17.27 -9.59
N LEU A 101 -11.96 16.72 -10.82
CA LEU A 101 -11.98 17.50 -12.05
C LEU A 101 -13.23 18.40 -12.17
N ASN A 102 -14.36 17.99 -11.59
CA ASN A 102 -15.58 18.80 -11.55
C ASN A 102 -15.44 20.00 -10.58
N ALA A 103 -14.67 19.85 -9.51
CA ALA A 103 -14.47 20.88 -8.49
C ALA A 103 -13.41 21.93 -8.88
N VAL A 104 -12.59 21.66 -9.89
CA VAL A 104 -11.45 22.53 -10.25
C VAL A 104 -11.54 23.03 -11.69
N LYS A 105 -11.05 24.26 -11.93
CA LYS A 105 -10.90 24.79 -13.28
C LYS A 105 -9.53 24.41 -13.84
N THR A 106 -9.50 23.56 -14.86
CA THR A 106 -8.27 23.15 -15.54
C THR A 106 -8.03 23.98 -16.80
N PRO A 107 -6.80 24.50 -17.07
CA PRO A 107 -6.49 25.23 -18.31
C PRO A 107 -6.68 24.40 -19.59
N LYS A 108 -6.59 23.07 -19.47
CA LYS A 108 -6.78 22.11 -20.56
C LYS A 108 -7.75 21.03 -20.12
N LYS A 109 -8.66 20.65 -21.01
CA LYS A 109 -9.63 19.58 -20.75
C LYS A 109 -8.91 18.24 -20.57
N VAL A 110 -9.09 17.62 -19.41
CA VAL A 110 -8.58 16.29 -19.10
C VAL A 110 -9.64 15.26 -19.51
N ASN A 111 -9.25 14.21 -20.23
CA ASN A 111 -10.12 13.08 -20.57
C ASN A 111 -9.57 11.81 -19.92
N LEU A 112 -10.17 11.41 -18.80
CA LEU A 112 -9.74 10.24 -18.02
C LEU A 112 -9.71 8.94 -18.84
N LYS A 113 -10.64 8.78 -19.79
CA LYS A 113 -10.69 7.58 -20.65
C LYS A 113 -9.48 7.42 -21.57
N LYS A 114 -8.75 8.51 -21.83
CA LYS A 114 -7.54 8.52 -22.67
C LYS A 114 -6.25 8.40 -21.86
N ILE A 115 -6.32 8.44 -20.53
CA ILE A 115 -5.14 8.35 -19.68
C ILE A 115 -4.78 6.85 -19.52
N PRO A 116 -3.55 6.44 -19.86
CA PRO A 116 -3.13 5.07 -19.63
C PRO A 116 -3.05 4.76 -18.13
N LYS A 117 -3.46 3.54 -17.74
CA LYS A 117 -3.25 3.05 -16.37
C LYS A 117 -1.75 2.87 -16.11
N PHE A 118 -1.21 3.59 -15.13
CA PHE A 118 0.20 3.55 -14.77
C PHE A 118 0.41 2.66 -13.54
N ASN A 119 0.66 1.36 -13.74
CA ASN A 119 1.26 0.51 -12.70
C ASN A 119 2.21 -0.52 -13.32
N GLU A 120 3.28 -0.05 -13.93
CA GLU A 120 4.19 -0.91 -14.69
C GLU A 120 5.03 -1.87 -13.83
N SER A 121 5.14 -1.62 -12.53
CA SER A 121 5.84 -2.55 -11.63
C SER A 121 5.13 -3.90 -11.46
N GLU A 122 3.84 -3.98 -11.78
CA GLU A 122 3.05 -5.22 -11.68
C GLU A 122 3.48 -6.26 -12.73
N GLY A 123 4.10 -5.83 -13.84
CA GLY A 123 4.46 -6.70 -14.96
C GLY A 123 5.89 -7.27 -14.94
N HIS A 124 6.76 -6.78 -14.06
CA HIS A 124 8.21 -7.09 -14.08
C HIS A 124 8.70 -7.79 -12.80
N GLY A 125 7.82 -8.54 -12.15
CA GLY A 125 8.13 -9.30 -10.93
C GLY A 125 7.36 -10.62 -10.86
N PRO A 126 7.42 -11.33 -9.71
CA PRO A 126 6.63 -12.53 -9.51
C PRO A 126 5.14 -12.21 -9.64
N LYS A 127 4.42 -13.02 -10.44
CA LYS A 127 2.95 -12.98 -10.45
C LYS A 127 2.44 -13.62 -9.17
N ARG A 128 1.38 -13.06 -8.57
CA ARG A 128 0.75 -13.61 -7.37
C ARG A 128 0.33 -15.06 -7.63
N ALA A 129 0.92 -16.00 -6.89
CA ALA A 129 0.72 -17.43 -7.10
C ALA A 129 -0.53 -17.98 -6.39
N HIS A 130 -0.99 -17.31 -5.32
CA HIS A 130 -2.09 -17.78 -4.47
C HIS A 130 -3.22 -16.73 -4.37
N PRO A 131 -4.43 -17.14 -3.97
CA PRO A 131 -5.46 -16.23 -3.46
C PRO A 131 -4.91 -15.32 -2.34
N VAL A 132 -5.51 -14.15 -2.14
CA VAL A 132 -4.97 -13.15 -1.21
C VAL A 132 -5.07 -13.64 0.23
N GLU A 133 -6.18 -14.27 0.58
CA GLU A 133 -6.49 -14.87 1.88
C GLU A 133 -5.42 -15.87 2.35
N ASP A 134 -4.82 -16.66 1.44
CA ASP A 134 -3.80 -17.65 1.79
C ASP A 134 -2.52 -17.01 2.38
N TYR A 135 -2.26 -15.74 2.07
CA TYR A 135 -1.12 -15.02 2.61
C TYR A 135 -1.29 -14.66 4.09
N PHE A 136 -2.52 -14.64 4.61
CA PHE A 136 -2.83 -14.16 5.95
C PHE A 136 -3.27 -15.29 6.90
N ASP A 137 -2.33 -15.77 7.71
CA ASP A 137 -2.66 -16.55 8.91
C ASP A 137 -2.95 -15.64 10.13
N ASP A 138 -3.33 -16.22 11.27
CA ASP A 138 -3.66 -15.48 12.50
C ASP A 138 -2.58 -14.46 12.90
N LEU A 139 -1.30 -14.85 12.80
CA LEU A 139 -0.19 -13.96 13.11
C LEU A 139 -0.13 -12.81 12.10
N SER A 140 -0.24 -13.10 10.81
CA SER A 140 -0.18 -12.08 9.75
C SER A 140 -1.35 -11.11 9.86
N MET A 141 -2.55 -11.60 10.14
CA MET A 141 -3.73 -10.79 10.45
C MET A 141 -3.47 -9.88 11.64
N HIS A 142 -2.93 -10.40 12.73
CA HIS A 142 -2.58 -9.62 13.91
C HIS A 142 -1.56 -8.50 13.60
N LEU A 143 -0.50 -8.82 12.85
CA LEU A 143 0.53 -7.84 12.44
C LEU A 143 -0.08 -6.72 11.58
N VAL A 144 -0.96 -7.07 10.65
CA VAL A 144 -1.64 -6.11 9.77
C VAL A 144 -2.58 -5.21 10.57
N TYR A 145 -3.31 -5.76 11.54
CA TYR A 145 -4.14 -4.97 12.45
C TYR A 145 -3.30 -4.02 13.30
N GLU A 146 -2.18 -4.51 13.85
CA GLU A 146 -1.26 -3.69 14.65
C GLU A 146 -0.75 -2.48 13.84
N MET A 147 -0.40 -2.69 12.57
CA MET A 147 0.12 -1.64 11.69
C MET A 147 -0.97 -0.69 11.19
N TYR A 148 -2.16 -1.20 10.85
CA TYR A 148 -3.12 -0.47 10.00
C TYR A 148 -4.55 -0.41 10.54
N SER A 149 -4.83 -0.81 11.79
CA SER A 149 -6.21 -0.81 12.32
C SER A 149 -6.90 0.56 12.23
N LYS A 150 -6.15 1.67 12.31
CA LYS A 150 -6.70 3.02 12.14
C LYS A 150 -7.18 3.25 10.70
N ASP A 151 -6.45 2.77 9.72
CA ASP A 151 -6.77 2.90 8.29
C ASP A 151 -8.03 2.10 7.94
N PHE A 152 -8.14 0.84 8.40
CA PHE A 152 -9.35 0.03 8.17
C PHE A 152 -10.62 0.75 8.68
N ARG A 153 -10.54 1.37 9.86
CA ARG A 153 -11.69 2.08 10.45
C ARG A 153 -12.01 3.39 9.73
N LEU A 154 -11.02 4.22 9.45
CA LEU A 154 -11.21 5.55 8.85
C LEU A 154 -11.60 5.46 7.38
N PHE A 155 -10.99 4.54 6.64
CA PHE A 155 -11.22 4.37 5.20
C PHE A 155 -12.17 3.22 4.90
N ARG A 156 -12.89 2.72 5.91
CA ARG A 156 -13.98 1.74 5.77
C ARG A 156 -13.56 0.50 4.96
N TYR A 157 -12.45 -0.13 5.30
CA TYR A 157 -12.08 -1.43 4.73
C TYR A 157 -12.39 -2.55 5.73
N ASP A 158 -12.80 -3.70 5.19
CA ASP A 158 -13.04 -4.91 5.98
C ASP A 158 -11.71 -5.57 6.35
N PHE A 159 -11.35 -5.49 7.63
CA PHE A 159 -10.15 -6.16 8.13
C PHE A 159 -10.33 -7.69 8.21
N GLU A 160 -11.54 -8.18 8.47
CA GLU A 160 -11.78 -9.59 8.76
C GLU A 160 -11.77 -10.45 7.49
N ASN A 161 -11.93 -9.84 6.32
CA ASN A 161 -11.91 -10.51 5.03
C ASN A 161 -10.81 -9.97 4.09
N PRO A 162 -9.59 -10.55 4.12
CA PRO A 162 -8.49 -10.15 3.24
C PRO A 162 -8.79 -10.28 1.74
N ALA A 163 -9.76 -11.11 1.35
CA ALA A 163 -10.17 -11.26 -0.04
C ALA A 163 -11.05 -10.10 -0.53
N ASN A 164 -11.69 -9.35 0.38
CA ASN A 164 -12.49 -8.19 0.02
C ASN A 164 -11.61 -6.96 -0.20
N LYS A 165 -11.39 -6.62 -1.47
CA LYS A 165 -10.67 -5.40 -1.86
C LYS A 165 -11.53 -4.12 -1.83
N MET A 166 -12.85 -4.24 -1.68
CA MET A 166 -13.75 -3.08 -1.76
C MET A 166 -13.96 -2.49 -0.36
N PRO A 167 -14.10 -1.17 -0.24
CA PRO A 167 -14.57 -0.57 1.00
C PRO A 167 -15.99 -1.03 1.33
N ILE A 168 -16.30 -1.06 2.63
CA ILE A 168 -17.61 -1.43 3.19
C ILE A 168 -18.48 -0.21 3.53
N GLY A 169 -18.01 1.01 3.24
CA GLY A 169 -18.75 2.24 3.46
C GLY A 169 -18.02 3.47 2.94
N GLU A 170 -18.67 4.62 3.05
CA GLU A 170 -18.12 5.90 2.62
C GLU A 170 -17.13 6.48 3.64
N ILE A 171 -16.15 7.24 3.13
CA ILE A 171 -15.19 7.98 3.95
C ILE A 171 -15.89 9.20 4.57
N ASP A 172 -15.86 9.28 5.89
CA ASP A 172 -16.33 10.46 6.63
C ASP A 172 -15.15 11.44 6.77
N LEU A 173 -15.18 12.53 5.99
CA LEU A 173 -14.12 13.53 6.01
C LEU A 173 -14.02 14.26 7.36
N ASP A 174 -15.13 14.51 8.04
CA ASP A 174 -15.12 15.18 9.35
C ASP A 174 -14.48 14.27 10.39
N GLU A 175 -14.82 12.97 10.38
CA GLU A 175 -14.17 11.96 11.22
C GLU A 175 -12.67 11.87 10.94
N VAL A 176 -12.27 11.86 9.66
CA VAL A 176 -10.85 11.82 9.25
C VAL A 176 -10.10 13.03 9.82
N HIS A 177 -10.61 14.25 9.62
CA HIS A 177 -9.95 15.46 10.13
C HIS A 177 -9.91 15.48 11.66
N ALA A 178 -11.01 15.12 12.33
CA ALA A 178 -11.07 15.11 13.79
C ALA A 178 -10.11 14.09 14.43
N LYS A 179 -9.90 12.93 13.80
CA LYS A 179 -9.03 11.85 14.31
C LYS A 179 -7.57 11.94 13.86
N LEU A 180 -7.28 12.66 12.78
CA LEU A 180 -5.93 12.80 12.21
C LEU A 180 -5.31 14.18 12.43
N GLY A 181 -6.09 15.17 12.87
CA GLY A 181 -5.61 16.51 13.25
C GLY A 181 -5.20 16.67 14.72
N GLN A 182 -5.12 15.58 15.48
CA GLN A 182 -4.68 15.56 16.89
C GLN A 182 -3.18 15.37 17.01
#